data_AF-A0A2K3DJ58-F1
#
_entry.id   AF-A0A2K3DJ58-F1
#
_cell.length_a   1.000
_cell.length_b   1.000
_cell.length_c   1.000
_cell.angle_alpha   90.00
_cell.angle_beta   90.00
_cell.angle_gamma   90.00
#
_symmetry.space_group_name_H-M   'P 1'
#
loop_
_entity.id
_entity.type
_entity.pdbx_description
1 polymer ?
#
loop_
_entity_poly.entity_id
_entity_poly.type
_entity_poly.pdbx_seq_one_letter_code
_entity_poly.pdbx_strand_id
1 'polypeptide(L)'
;MDSVNVATLWYQIVVFAKPHNFTACQQFARSLLGKTLAFVPTMELRPLANVLYAMGKLRLDLASEPTGPYLTSHVEERVAELLDKEGFHNEKDIGQLWYGLALCKYKWDSGLLTRLAAGTIEEMEAWEGLAGAGDALANMAQLAESISLTPQQKAELVRAIGVLTDRVDEERKCFQALTGMAWATQRLQLPMPKQLLRRQVNLLLAAPRPINSDRSTRAHFSHFFRHCAKLGLTPDSPAEAQAWFDVLNDAGPAEWNVDEIRWGLGTLVSCNTYSPSPEAKQMVQRAAASKGVRSAADVRVLLELSEAWGIALPVEVRARLVRIRGSGGPKP
;
A
#
# COMPACT_ATOMS: atom_id res chain seq x y z
N MET A 1 12.09 -30.29 -25.97
CA MET A 1 10.82 -29.68 -25.52
C MET A 1 11.04 -29.33 -24.07
N ASP A 2 11.41 -28.09 -23.78
CA ASP A 2 11.71 -27.66 -22.42
C ASP A 2 10.42 -27.76 -21.60
N SER A 3 10.43 -28.58 -20.55
CA SER A 3 9.27 -28.75 -19.69
C SER A 3 8.96 -27.42 -19.01
N VAL A 4 7.82 -26.82 -19.35
CA VAL A 4 7.33 -25.64 -18.62
C VAL A 4 7.04 -26.10 -17.19
N ASN A 5 7.93 -25.77 -16.26
CA ASN A 5 7.70 -26.03 -14.85
C ASN A 5 6.53 -25.17 -14.34
N VAL A 6 5.83 -25.64 -13.31
CA VAL A 6 4.60 -25.01 -12.81
C VAL A 6 4.81 -23.54 -12.44
N ALA A 7 5.97 -23.19 -11.85
CA ALA A 7 6.30 -21.81 -11.49
C ALA A 7 6.42 -20.87 -12.70
N THR A 8 7.03 -21.35 -13.80
CA THR A 8 7.12 -20.57 -15.04
C THR A 8 5.74 -20.33 -15.62
N LEU A 9 4.86 -21.33 -15.58
CA LEU A 9 3.48 -21.18 -16.04
C LEU A 9 2.72 -20.11 -15.24
N TRP A 10 2.84 -20.11 -13.91
CA TRP A 10 2.25 -19.06 -13.05
C TRP A 10 2.68 -17.66 -13.47
N TYR A 11 3.97 -17.47 -13.70
CA TYR A 11 4.50 -16.18 -14.14
C TYR A 11 3.95 -15.76 -15.51
N GLN A 12 3.88 -16.69 -16.47
CA GLN A 12 3.35 -16.39 -17.81
C GLN A 12 1.86 -16.00 -17.78
N ILE A 13 1.06 -16.58 -16.89
CA ILE A 13 -0.35 -16.19 -16.72
C ILE A 13 -0.45 -14.72 -16.31
N VAL A 14 0.42 -14.25 -15.41
CA VAL A 14 0.44 -12.84 -15.00
C VAL A 14 0.80 -11.92 -16.16
N VAL A 15 1.79 -12.30 -16.98
CA VAL A 15 2.19 -11.54 -18.18
C VAL A 15 1.02 -11.43 -19.17
N PHE A 16 0.27 -12.52 -19.35
CA PHE A 16 -0.89 -12.60 -20.24
C PHE A 16 -2.15 -11.93 -19.68
N ALA A 17 -2.27 -11.79 -18.36
CA ALA A 17 -3.42 -11.19 -17.72
C ALA A 17 -3.53 -9.68 -18.04
N LYS A 18 -4.63 -9.31 -18.69
CA LYS A 18 -5.02 -7.95 -19.09
C LYS A 18 -6.46 -7.69 -18.65
N PRO A 19 -6.93 -6.43 -18.60
CA PRO A 19 -8.28 -6.13 -18.12
C PRO A 19 -9.41 -6.90 -18.83
N HIS A 20 -9.26 -7.19 -20.13
CA HIS A 20 -10.29 -7.88 -20.92
C HIS A 20 -10.32 -9.41 -20.76
N ASN A 21 -9.25 -10.04 -20.24
CA ASN A 21 -9.14 -11.49 -20.07
C ASN A 21 -8.78 -11.90 -18.62
N PHE A 22 -8.77 -10.96 -17.68
CA PHE A 22 -8.30 -11.17 -16.30
C PHE A 22 -9.07 -12.29 -15.60
N THR A 23 -10.40 -12.32 -15.72
CA THR A 23 -11.24 -13.35 -15.10
C THR A 23 -10.95 -14.75 -15.64
N ALA A 24 -10.71 -14.88 -16.95
CA ALA A 24 -10.33 -16.15 -17.56
C ALA A 24 -8.95 -16.62 -17.06
N CYS A 25 -7.99 -15.69 -16.92
CA CYS A 25 -6.68 -15.99 -16.34
C CYS A 25 -6.80 -16.46 -14.88
N GLN A 26 -7.67 -15.84 -14.08
CA GLN A 26 -7.93 -16.27 -12.71
C GLN A 26 -8.55 -17.68 -12.66
N GLN A 27 -9.53 -17.98 -13.53
CA GLN A 27 -10.14 -19.31 -13.60
C GLN A 27 -9.13 -20.38 -14.00
N PHE A 28 -8.29 -20.10 -15.00
CA PHE A 28 -7.22 -21.01 -15.40
C PHE A 28 -6.22 -21.22 -14.27
N ALA A 29 -5.79 -20.15 -13.60
CA ALA A 29 -4.89 -20.22 -12.45
C ALA A 29 -5.44 -21.09 -11.30
N ARG A 30 -6.74 -21.02 -11.01
CA ARG A 30 -7.38 -21.90 -10.02
C ARG A 30 -7.23 -23.39 -10.36
N SER A 31 -7.30 -23.73 -11.64
CA SER A 31 -7.08 -25.13 -12.08
C SER A 31 -5.65 -25.63 -11.84
N LEU A 32 -4.69 -24.72 -11.62
CA LEU A 32 -3.31 -25.06 -11.33
C LEU A 32 -3.02 -25.27 -9.84
N LEU A 33 -3.92 -24.90 -8.93
CA LEU A 33 -3.67 -24.96 -7.48
C LEU A 33 -3.34 -26.38 -7.02
N GLY A 34 -4.08 -27.39 -7.47
CA GLY A 34 -3.82 -28.78 -7.12
C GLY A 34 -2.46 -29.28 -7.62
N LYS A 35 -2.06 -28.91 -8.84
CA LYS A 35 -0.71 -29.21 -9.36
C LYS A 35 0.35 -28.48 -8.56
N THR A 36 0.12 -27.20 -8.25
CA THR A 36 1.05 -26.37 -7.49
C THR A 36 1.34 -27.01 -6.14
N LEU A 37 0.30 -27.41 -5.40
CA LEU A 37 0.42 -28.12 -4.13
C LEU A 37 1.36 -29.33 -4.22
N ALA A 38 1.23 -30.16 -5.27
CA ALA A 38 2.08 -31.34 -5.45
C ALA A 38 3.56 -31.01 -5.69
N PHE A 39 3.87 -29.81 -6.22
CA PHE A 39 5.24 -29.41 -6.53
C PHE A 39 5.87 -28.50 -5.46
N VAL A 40 5.09 -27.88 -4.56
CA VAL A 40 5.62 -27.00 -3.50
C VAL A 40 6.82 -27.62 -2.76
N PRO A 41 6.79 -28.89 -2.32
CA PRO A 41 7.91 -29.46 -1.55
C PRO A 41 9.25 -29.50 -2.29
N THR A 42 9.25 -29.39 -3.62
CA THR A 42 10.46 -29.44 -4.46
C THR A 42 10.80 -28.10 -5.10
N MET A 43 10.06 -27.02 -4.80
CA MET A 43 10.36 -25.69 -5.32
C MET A 43 11.49 -25.03 -4.53
N GLU A 44 12.46 -24.44 -5.22
CA GLU A 44 13.42 -23.50 -4.62
C GLU A 44 12.75 -22.13 -4.34
N LEU A 45 13.44 -21.23 -3.64
CA LEU A 45 12.85 -19.97 -3.18
C LEU A 45 12.32 -19.10 -4.32
N ARG A 46 13.10 -18.93 -5.39
CA ARG A 46 12.69 -18.14 -6.56
C ARG A 46 11.42 -18.65 -7.25
N PRO A 47 11.33 -19.95 -7.63
CA PRO A 47 10.08 -20.52 -8.13
C PRO A 47 8.90 -20.31 -7.19
N LEU A 48 9.07 -20.55 -5.89
CA LEU A 48 8.00 -20.42 -4.90
C LEU A 48 7.53 -18.96 -4.75
N ALA A 49 8.46 -18.02 -4.70
CA ALA A 49 8.19 -16.59 -4.67
C ALA A 49 7.44 -16.12 -5.92
N ASN A 50 7.82 -16.61 -7.11
CA ASN A 50 7.11 -16.32 -8.36
C ASN A 50 5.67 -16.83 -8.35
N VAL A 51 5.43 -18.03 -7.80
CA VAL A 51 4.09 -18.61 -7.67
C VAL A 51 3.23 -17.74 -6.76
N LEU A 52 3.71 -17.40 -5.56
CA LEU A 52 3.00 -16.55 -4.61
C LEU A 52 2.74 -15.15 -5.16
N TYR A 53 3.76 -14.54 -5.79
CA TYR A 53 3.63 -13.27 -6.48
C TYR A 53 2.53 -13.31 -7.55
N ALA A 54 2.49 -14.38 -8.34
CA ALA A 54 1.50 -14.56 -9.39
C ALA A 54 0.07 -14.72 -8.83
N MET A 55 -0.11 -15.52 -7.79
CA MET A 55 -1.38 -15.65 -7.08
C MET A 55 -1.86 -14.30 -6.55
N GLY A 56 -0.95 -13.51 -5.95
CA GLY A 56 -1.24 -12.16 -5.47
C GLY A 56 -1.62 -11.19 -6.60
N LYS A 57 -0.90 -11.22 -7.73
CA LYS A 57 -1.21 -10.39 -8.92
C LYS A 57 -2.57 -10.74 -9.52
N LEU A 58 -2.92 -12.02 -9.51
CA LEU A 58 -4.21 -12.53 -9.95
C LEU A 58 -5.29 -12.38 -8.88
N ARG A 59 -4.98 -11.81 -7.70
CA ARG A 59 -5.95 -11.55 -6.62
C ARG A 59 -6.71 -12.81 -6.21
N LEU A 60 -6.02 -13.93 -6.14
CA LEU A 60 -6.62 -15.17 -5.64
C LEU A 60 -6.86 -15.04 -4.14
N ASP A 61 -8.01 -15.53 -3.69
CA ASP A 61 -8.43 -15.53 -2.29
C ASP A 61 -8.26 -16.95 -1.75
N LEU A 62 -7.05 -17.27 -1.27
CA LEU A 62 -6.71 -18.64 -0.91
C LEU A 62 -7.57 -19.16 0.25
N ALA A 63 -8.07 -18.28 1.13
CA ALA A 63 -9.00 -18.70 2.18
C ALA A 63 -10.34 -19.24 1.63
N SER A 64 -10.72 -18.82 0.42
CA SER A 64 -11.96 -19.23 -0.25
C SER A 64 -11.78 -20.41 -1.22
N GLU A 65 -10.54 -20.85 -1.49
CA GLU A 65 -10.27 -21.95 -2.42
C GLU A 65 -10.25 -23.30 -1.68
N PRO A 66 -10.86 -24.38 -2.22
CA PRO A 66 -10.89 -25.70 -1.56
C PRO A 66 -9.52 -26.27 -1.22
N THR A 67 -8.53 -26.06 -2.10
CA THR A 67 -7.14 -26.48 -1.89
C THR A 67 -6.31 -25.48 -1.10
N GLY A 68 -6.87 -24.31 -0.79
CA GLY A 68 -6.17 -23.18 -0.18
C GLY A 68 -5.46 -23.54 1.12
N PRO A 69 -6.16 -24.05 2.16
CA PRO A 69 -5.55 -24.38 3.45
C PRO A 69 -4.40 -25.38 3.36
N TYR A 70 -4.52 -26.39 2.49
CA TYR A 70 -3.46 -27.38 2.28
C TYR A 70 -2.25 -26.78 1.56
N LEU A 71 -2.49 -25.98 0.53
CA LEU A 71 -1.44 -25.28 -0.22
C LEU A 71 -0.69 -24.33 0.68
N THR A 72 -1.38 -23.51 1.47
CA THR A 72 -0.76 -22.53 2.35
C THR A 72 0.10 -23.19 3.43
N SER A 73 -0.35 -24.30 4.02
CA SER A 73 0.45 -25.06 4.99
C SER A 73 1.76 -25.59 4.38
N HIS A 74 1.72 -26.17 3.18
CA HIS A 74 2.95 -26.63 2.51
C HIS A 74 3.85 -25.47 2.09
N VAL A 75 3.26 -24.35 1.68
CA VAL A 75 4.01 -23.13 1.36
C VAL A 75 4.70 -22.59 2.61
N GLU A 76 4.04 -22.53 3.75
CA GLU A 76 4.61 -22.04 5.01
C GLU A 76 5.81 -22.90 5.45
N GLU A 77 5.66 -24.22 5.44
CA GLU A 77 6.73 -25.16 5.75
C GLU A 77 7.91 -25.00 4.79
N ARG A 78 7.63 -24.91 3.48
CA ARG A 78 8.68 -24.79 2.48
C ARG A 78 9.38 -23.43 2.55
N VAL A 79 8.66 -22.33 2.76
CA VAL A 79 9.28 -21.01 2.94
C VAL A 79 10.19 -21.04 4.17
N ALA A 80 9.75 -21.59 5.30
CA ALA A 80 10.59 -21.71 6.49
C ALA A 80 11.89 -22.47 6.20
N GLU A 81 11.79 -23.64 5.58
CA GLU A 81 12.94 -24.47 5.20
C GLU A 81 13.91 -23.74 4.25
N LEU A 82 13.39 -23.04 3.26
CA LEU A 82 14.22 -22.34 2.28
C LEU A 82 14.90 -21.11 2.88
N LEU A 83 14.24 -20.40 3.81
CA LEU A 83 14.89 -19.30 4.53
C LEU A 83 16.01 -19.80 5.45
N ASP A 84 15.91 -21.01 6.01
CA ASP A 84 17.00 -21.66 6.75
C ASP A 84 18.21 -22.00 5.86
N LYS A 85 17.96 -22.34 4.58
CA LYS A 85 19.01 -22.82 3.66
C LYS A 85 19.63 -21.72 2.80
N GLU A 86 18.80 -20.86 2.22
CA GLU A 86 19.18 -19.85 1.24
C GLU A 86 19.35 -18.45 1.87
N GLY A 87 18.74 -18.20 3.03
CA GLY A 87 18.79 -16.91 3.73
C GLY A 87 17.90 -15.82 3.10
N PHE A 88 18.22 -14.55 3.38
CA PHE A 88 17.37 -13.38 3.08
C PHE A 88 17.95 -12.39 2.06
N HIS A 89 19.14 -12.68 1.53
CA HIS A 89 19.95 -11.73 0.75
C HIS A 89 19.36 -11.36 -0.63
N ASN A 90 18.47 -12.18 -1.20
CA ASN A 90 17.89 -11.89 -2.52
C ASN A 90 16.67 -10.98 -2.42
N GLU A 91 16.88 -9.67 -2.54
CA GLU A 91 15.82 -8.63 -2.51
C GLU A 91 14.60 -9.01 -3.35
N LYS A 92 14.81 -9.49 -4.59
CA LYS A 92 13.71 -9.77 -5.51
C LYS A 92 12.86 -10.96 -5.05
N ASP A 93 13.48 -11.99 -4.50
CA ASP A 93 12.75 -13.14 -3.96
C ASP A 93 11.93 -12.75 -2.73
N ILE A 94 12.57 -12.05 -1.79
CA ILE A 94 11.91 -11.59 -0.56
C ILE A 94 10.78 -10.59 -0.86
N GLY A 95 10.99 -9.65 -1.77
CA GLY A 95 9.95 -8.72 -2.21
C GLY A 95 8.75 -9.41 -2.85
N GLN A 96 8.99 -10.43 -3.68
CA GLN A 96 7.91 -11.22 -4.30
C GLN A 96 7.15 -12.08 -3.27
N LEU A 97 7.84 -12.64 -2.28
CA LEU A 97 7.21 -13.33 -1.15
C LEU A 97 6.29 -12.38 -0.39
N TRP A 98 6.79 -11.22 0.05
CA TRP A 98 5.97 -10.22 0.74
C TRP A 98 4.74 -9.83 -0.05
N TYR A 99 4.89 -9.58 -1.35
CA TYR A 99 3.78 -9.25 -2.24
C TYR A 99 2.72 -10.36 -2.27
N GLY A 100 3.15 -11.61 -2.47
CA GLY A 100 2.25 -12.75 -2.53
C GLY A 100 1.53 -12.99 -1.20
N LEU A 101 2.28 -13.01 -0.09
CA LEU A 101 1.73 -13.20 1.25
C LEU A 101 0.69 -12.11 1.59
N ALA A 102 0.98 -10.85 1.28
CA ALA A 102 0.06 -9.75 1.57
C ALA A 102 -1.25 -9.82 0.75
N LEU A 103 -1.20 -10.31 -0.49
CA LEU A 103 -2.32 -10.16 -1.44
C LEU A 103 -3.11 -11.43 -1.73
N CYS A 104 -2.65 -12.62 -1.31
CA CYS A 104 -3.36 -13.87 -1.49
C CYS A 104 -4.54 -14.09 -0.50
N LYS A 105 -4.85 -13.09 0.34
CA LYS A 105 -5.96 -13.11 1.33
C LYS A 105 -6.05 -14.41 2.12
N TYR A 106 -4.96 -14.72 2.84
CA TYR A 106 -4.92 -15.83 3.76
C TYR A 106 -4.38 -15.36 5.11
N LYS A 107 -4.74 -16.08 6.17
CA LYS A 107 -4.17 -15.86 7.50
C LYS A 107 -2.93 -16.74 7.64
N TRP A 108 -1.78 -16.18 7.27
CA TRP A 108 -0.49 -16.87 7.36
C TRP A 108 -0.02 -17.04 8.80
N ASP A 109 0.82 -18.04 9.01
CA ASP A 109 1.49 -18.28 10.29
C ASP A 109 2.25 -17.04 10.77
N SER A 110 1.92 -16.58 11.98
CA SER A 110 2.52 -15.40 12.57
C SER A 110 4.00 -15.57 12.90
N GLY A 111 4.42 -16.80 13.22
CA GLY A 111 5.82 -17.12 13.51
C GLY A 111 6.69 -16.95 12.26
N LEU A 112 6.23 -17.51 11.14
CA LEU A 112 6.84 -17.36 9.83
C LEU A 112 6.90 -15.89 9.41
N LEU A 113 5.79 -15.15 9.50
CA LEU A 113 5.77 -13.73 9.12
C LEU A 113 6.71 -12.89 9.98
N THR A 114 6.76 -13.17 11.28
CA THR A 114 7.68 -12.50 12.22
C THR A 114 9.13 -12.80 11.88
N ARG A 115 9.45 -14.06 11.59
CA ARG A 115 10.78 -14.50 11.18
C ARG A 115 11.20 -13.87 9.85
N LEU A 116 10.32 -13.86 8.86
CA LEU A 116 10.56 -13.22 7.58
C LEU A 116 10.79 -11.71 7.74
N ALA A 117 10.00 -11.06 8.60
CA ALA A 117 10.20 -9.64 8.91
C ALA A 117 11.56 -9.37 9.54
N ALA A 118 11.97 -10.17 10.51
CA ALA A 118 13.30 -10.06 11.13
C ALA A 118 14.43 -10.16 10.11
N GLY A 119 14.46 -11.24 9.31
CA GLY A 119 15.51 -11.41 8.29
C GLY A 119 15.46 -10.37 7.17
N THR A 120 14.25 -9.88 6.80
CA THR A 120 14.14 -8.77 5.84
C THR A 120 14.76 -7.50 6.41
N ILE A 121 14.55 -7.20 7.71
CA ILE A 121 15.10 -5.99 8.36
C ILE A 121 16.64 -6.03 8.37
N GLU A 122 17.24 -7.19 8.61
CA GLU A 122 18.70 -7.37 8.64
C GLU A 122 19.35 -7.02 7.29
N GLU A 123 18.68 -7.34 6.17
CA GLU A 123 19.21 -7.14 4.82
C GLU A 123 18.76 -5.82 4.16
N MET A 124 17.66 -5.21 4.64
CA MET A 124 16.98 -4.11 3.94
C MET A 124 17.86 -2.88 3.69
N GLU A 125 18.82 -2.62 4.58
CA GLU A 125 19.77 -1.50 4.42
C GLU A 125 20.66 -1.67 3.17
N ALA A 126 20.93 -2.92 2.78
CA ALA A 126 21.77 -3.26 1.63
C ALA A 126 20.99 -3.40 0.31
N TRP A 127 19.65 -3.31 0.32
CA TRP A 127 18.84 -3.48 -0.88
C TRP A 127 19.09 -2.37 -1.88
N GLU A 128 19.29 -2.70 -3.15
CA GLU A 128 19.61 -1.72 -4.19
C GLU A 128 18.34 -1.02 -4.70
N GLY A 129 17.17 -1.66 -4.66
CA GLY A 129 15.93 -1.10 -5.19
C GLY A 129 15.11 -0.30 -4.18
N LEU A 130 15.09 1.04 -4.27
CA LEU A 130 14.25 1.86 -3.39
C LEU A 130 12.75 1.57 -3.56
N ALA A 131 12.30 1.35 -4.80
CA ALA A 131 10.93 0.96 -5.08
C ALA A 131 10.59 -0.43 -4.49
N GLY A 132 11.52 -1.39 -4.61
CA GLY A 132 11.35 -2.73 -4.06
C GLY A 132 11.25 -2.73 -2.54
N ALA A 133 12.13 -1.97 -1.87
CA ALA A 133 12.09 -1.77 -0.43
C ALA A 133 10.77 -1.10 0.03
N GLY A 134 10.34 -0.05 -0.67
CA GLY A 134 9.06 0.62 -0.40
C GLY A 134 7.86 -0.33 -0.52
N ASP A 135 7.82 -1.16 -1.57
CA ASP A 135 6.77 -2.15 -1.78
C ASP A 135 6.81 -3.26 -0.70
N ALA A 136 7.98 -3.77 -0.34
CA ALA A 136 8.13 -4.75 0.73
C ALA A 136 7.61 -4.21 2.07
N LEU A 137 7.98 -2.96 2.41
CA LEU A 137 7.48 -2.28 3.61
C LEU A 137 5.97 -2.11 3.59
N ALA A 138 5.38 -1.72 2.45
CA ALA A 138 3.93 -1.62 2.30
C ALA A 138 3.23 -2.99 2.49
N ASN A 139 3.84 -4.07 2.02
CA ASN A 139 3.32 -5.43 2.18
C ASN A 139 3.46 -5.94 3.63
N MET A 140 4.58 -5.64 4.31
CA MET A 140 4.72 -5.88 5.75
C MET A 140 3.67 -5.10 6.55
N ALA A 141 3.38 -3.85 6.18
CA ALA A 141 2.38 -3.01 6.83
C ALA A 141 0.95 -3.59 6.74
N GLN A 142 0.62 -4.25 5.63
CA GLN A 142 -0.65 -4.97 5.45
C GLN A 142 -0.79 -6.13 6.44
N LEU A 143 0.31 -6.83 6.71
CA LEU A 143 0.36 -8.02 7.57
C LEU A 143 0.76 -7.71 9.02
N ALA A 144 0.88 -6.43 9.40
CA ALA A 144 1.44 -5.99 10.68
C ALA A 144 0.76 -6.59 11.91
N GLU A 145 -0.53 -6.93 11.85
CA GLU A 145 -1.26 -7.56 12.96
C GLU A 145 -0.81 -8.99 13.27
N SER A 146 -0.09 -9.63 12.35
CA SER A 146 0.48 -10.98 12.51
C SER A 146 2.01 -10.98 12.64
N ILE A 147 2.63 -9.79 12.76
CA ILE A 147 4.09 -9.63 12.86
C ILE A 147 4.43 -9.09 14.26
N SER A 148 5.29 -9.79 14.99
CA SER A 148 5.73 -9.41 16.33
C SER A 148 7.21 -9.03 16.34
N LEU A 149 7.53 -7.74 16.18
CA LEU A 149 8.92 -7.26 16.22
C LEU A 149 9.36 -6.90 17.64
N THR A 150 10.60 -7.29 17.98
CA THR A 150 11.28 -6.84 19.21
C THR A 150 11.61 -5.34 19.16
N PRO A 151 11.85 -4.68 20.32
CA PRO A 151 12.29 -3.29 20.34
C PRO A 151 13.57 -3.04 19.52
N GLN A 152 14.51 -3.99 19.53
CA GLN A 152 15.74 -3.92 18.75
C GLN A 152 15.45 -3.95 17.25
N GLN A 153 14.67 -4.92 16.78
CA GLN A 153 14.29 -5.02 15.36
C GLN A 153 13.52 -3.78 14.88
N LYS A 154 12.69 -3.18 15.74
CA LYS A 154 12.05 -1.91 15.41
C LYS A 154 13.06 -0.77 15.24
N ALA A 155 14.07 -0.70 16.09
CA ALA A 155 15.13 0.30 15.98
C ALA A 155 16.00 0.10 14.73
N GLU A 156 16.34 -1.16 14.41
CA GLU A 156 17.05 -1.53 13.18
C GLU A 156 16.25 -1.18 11.93
N LEU A 157 14.94 -1.45 11.91
CA LEU A 157 14.07 -1.06 10.81
C LEU A 157 13.96 0.47 10.67
N VAL A 158 13.91 1.22 11.78
CA VAL A 158 13.97 2.68 11.74
C VAL A 158 15.29 3.15 11.12
N ARG A 159 16.43 2.53 11.47
CA ARG A 159 17.73 2.83 10.86
C ARG A 159 17.72 2.56 9.35
N ALA A 160 17.24 1.39 8.93
CA ALA A 160 17.13 1.03 7.52
C ALA A 160 16.24 2.02 6.74
N ILE A 161 15.09 2.42 7.29
CA ILE A 161 14.23 3.45 6.70
C ILE A 161 14.97 4.80 6.59
N GLY A 162 15.82 5.14 7.56
CA GLY A 162 16.70 6.31 7.48
C GLY A 162 17.63 6.27 6.27
N VAL A 163 18.37 5.17 6.09
CA VAL A 163 19.27 4.97 4.94
C VAL A 163 18.53 5.01 3.61
N LEU A 164 17.37 4.34 3.53
CA LEU A 164 16.52 4.38 2.32
C LEU A 164 15.99 5.79 2.04
N THR A 165 15.68 6.57 3.08
CA THR A 165 15.21 7.96 2.93
C THR A 165 16.28 8.84 2.29
N ASP A 166 17.55 8.68 2.69
CA ASP A 166 18.65 9.48 2.13
C ASP A 166 18.88 9.21 0.64
N ARG A 167 18.54 8.01 0.16
CA ARG A 167 18.65 7.61 -1.25
C ARG A 167 17.51 8.10 -2.14
N VAL A 168 16.40 8.58 -1.57
CA VAL A 168 15.26 9.13 -2.34
C VAL A 168 15.69 10.33 -3.20
N ASP A 169 16.65 11.13 -2.72
CA ASP A 169 17.19 12.28 -3.46
C ASP A 169 17.96 11.85 -4.73
N GLU A 170 18.56 10.67 -4.70
CA GLU A 170 19.33 10.07 -5.80
C GLU A 170 18.38 9.42 -6.82
N GLU A 171 17.35 8.73 -6.33
CA GLU A 171 16.34 8.04 -7.12
C GLU A 171 15.02 8.81 -7.17
N ARG A 172 15.05 10.06 -7.68
CA ARG A 172 13.88 10.99 -7.68
C ARG A 172 12.62 10.46 -8.37
N LYS A 173 12.65 9.33 -9.08
CA LYS A 173 11.44 8.71 -9.64
C LYS A 173 10.69 7.85 -8.61
N CYS A 174 11.32 7.56 -7.49
CA CYS A 174 10.87 6.60 -6.48
C CYS A 174 10.23 7.28 -5.24
N PHE A 175 9.74 8.52 -5.34
CA PHE A 175 9.04 9.20 -4.23
C PHE A 175 7.84 8.40 -3.68
N GLN A 176 7.25 7.52 -4.47
CA GLN A 176 6.16 6.64 -4.04
C GLN A 176 6.61 5.64 -2.95
N ALA A 177 7.91 5.31 -2.86
CA ALA A 177 8.45 4.45 -1.81
C ALA A 177 8.26 5.04 -0.41
N LEU A 178 8.24 6.39 -0.30
CA LEU A 178 7.98 7.09 0.97
C LEU A 178 6.62 6.70 1.57
N THR A 179 5.60 6.44 0.74
CA THR A 179 4.29 5.98 1.20
C THR A 179 4.39 4.64 1.92
N GLY A 180 5.14 3.68 1.36
CA GLY A 180 5.37 2.37 1.96
C GLY A 180 6.12 2.47 3.29
N MET A 181 7.17 3.30 3.34
CA MET A 181 7.94 3.56 4.57
C MET A 181 7.08 4.17 5.68
N ALA A 182 6.32 5.23 5.37
CA ALA A 182 5.45 5.88 6.34
C ALA A 182 4.32 4.95 6.82
N TRP A 183 3.77 4.14 5.91
CA TRP A 183 2.73 3.18 6.26
C TRP A 183 3.25 2.06 7.17
N ALA A 184 4.41 1.47 6.85
CA ALA A 184 5.07 0.48 7.68
C ALA A 184 5.40 1.04 9.07
N THR A 185 5.94 2.27 9.12
CA THR A 185 6.20 2.99 10.36
C THR A 185 4.96 3.07 11.25
N GLN A 186 3.82 3.44 10.66
CA GLN A 186 2.56 3.55 11.37
C GLN A 186 1.99 2.18 11.81
N ARG A 187 2.04 1.17 10.95
CA ARG A 187 1.39 -0.12 11.19
C ARG A 187 2.18 -1.04 12.12
N LEU A 188 3.51 -1.03 12.00
CA LEU A 188 4.41 -1.79 12.87
C LEU A 188 4.74 -1.03 14.17
N GLN A 189 4.17 0.16 14.35
CA GLN A 189 4.34 1.01 15.54
C GLN A 189 5.84 1.24 15.83
N LEU A 190 6.55 1.73 14.82
CA LEU A 190 7.99 1.98 14.91
C LEU A 190 8.26 3.28 15.69
N PRO A 191 9.33 3.35 16.50
CA PRO A 191 9.69 4.55 17.27
C PRO A 191 10.40 5.58 16.37
N MET A 192 9.70 6.06 15.35
CA MET A 192 10.28 6.92 14.32
C MET A 192 10.55 8.34 14.85
N PRO A 193 11.79 8.86 14.74
CA PRO A 193 12.08 10.24 15.08
C PRO A 193 11.31 11.22 14.19
N LYS A 194 10.68 12.25 14.78
CA LYS A 194 9.95 13.28 14.04
C LYS A 194 10.80 13.97 12.97
N GLN A 195 12.09 14.13 13.22
CA GLN A 195 13.04 14.72 12.27
C GLN A 195 13.16 13.89 10.99
N LEU A 196 13.15 12.56 11.08
CA LEU A 196 13.20 11.68 9.92
C LEU A 196 11.88 11.74 9.12
N LEU A 197 10.73 11.81 9.78
CA LEU A 197 9.45 12.04 9.08
C LEU A 197 9.43 13.41 8.37
N ARG A 198 9.96 14.46 9.02
CA ARG A 198 10.08 15.79 8.41
C ARG A 198 11.02 15.76 7.20
N ARG A 199 12.13 15.03 7.28
CA ARG A 199 13.05 14.79 6.15
C ARG A 199 12.29 14.19 4.96
N GLN A 200 11.52 13.11 5.17
CA GLN A 200 10.72 12.47 4.12
C GLN A 200 9.71 13.44 3.47
N VAL A 201 9.02 14.25 4.28
CA VAL A 201 8.11 15.28 3.76
C VAL A 201 8.87 16.30 2.91
N ASN A 202 9.99 16.83 3.41
CA ASN A 202 10.77 17.83 2.70
C ASN A 202 11.30 17.31 1.35
N LEU A 203 11.71 16.04 1.28
CA LEU A 203 12.11 15.38 0.04
C LEU A 203 10.98 15.39 -0.98
N LEU A 204 9.76 15.03 -0.56
CA LEU A 204 8.58 15.06 -1.44
C LEU A 204 8.17 16.49 -1.84
N LEU A 205 8.29 17.46 -0.93
CA LEU A 205 8.01 18.87 -1.26
C LEU A 205 9.00 19.42 -2.29
N ALA A 206 10.28 19.08 -2.16
CA ALA A 206 11.37 19.49 -3.05
C ALA A 206 11.44 18.70 -4.36
N ALA A 207 10.58 17.70 -4.55
CA ALA A 207 10.55 16.88 -5.74
C ALA A 207 10.34 17.72 -7.02
N PRO A 208 11.11 17.46 -8.10
CA PRO A 208 10.94 18.15 -9.38
C PRO A 208 9.52 18.00 -9.92
N ARG A 209 8.95 19.09 -10.45
CA ARG A 209 7.62 19.10 -11.05
C ARG A 209 7.70 18.88 -12.57
N PRO A 210 6.78 18.09 -13.16
CA PRO A 210 5.73 17.29 -12.52
C PRO A 210 6.29 15.98 -11.90
N ILE A 211 5.78 15.56 -10.74
CA ILE A 211 6.37 14.44 -9.96
C ILE A 211 6.14 13.07 -10.60
N ASN A 212 4.96 12.79 -11.14
CA ASN A 212 4.63 11.67 -12.03
C ASN A 212 3.16 11.85 -12.47
N SER A 213 2.84 11.59 -13.74
CA SER A 213 1.48 11.75 -14.28
C SER A 213 0.59 10.51 -14.11
N ASP A 214 1.10 9.44 -13.52
CA ASP A 214 0.31 8.23 -13.29
C ASP A 214 -0.91 8.52 -12.40
N ARG A 215 -2.06 7.94 -12.76
CA ARG A 215 -3.35 8.16 -12.08
C ARG A 215 -3.31 7.82 -10.58
N SER A 216 -2.41 6.95 -10.13
CA SER A 216 -2.29 6.54 -8.73
C SER A 216 -1.38 7.44 -7.89
N THR A 217 -0.59 8.32 -8.49
CA THR A 217 0.45 9.11 -7.78
C THR A 217 -0.17 9.97 -6.68
N ARG A 218 -1.28 10.65 -6.96
CA ARG A 218 -2.00 11.47 -5.97
C ARG A 218 -2.48 10.66 -4.77
N ALA A 219 -3.00 9.46 -5.01
CA ALA A 219 -3.46 8.58 -3.94
C ALA A 219 -2.28 8.16 -3.04
N HIS A 220 -1.14 7.78 -3.62
CA HIS A 220 0.06 7.45 -2.85
C HIS A 220 0.53 8.61 -1.96
N PHE A 221 0.59 9.83 -2.50
CA PHE A 221 1.00 11.00 -1.70
C PHE A 221 -0.04 11.43 -0.66
N SER A 222 -1.33 11.29 -0.99
CA SER A 222 -2.42 11.50 -0.03
C SER A 222 -2.28 10.53 1.16
N HIS A 223 -2.00 9.26 0.88
CA HIS A 223 -1.74 8.26 1.92
C HIS A 223 -0.48 8.58 2.72
N PHE A 224 0.62 8.95 2.06
CA PHE A 224 1.86 9.34 2.72
C PHE A 224 1.63 10.46 3.74
N PHE A 225 1.07 11.60 3.33
CA PHE A 225 0.79 12.71 4.25
C PHE A 225 -0.14 12.30 5.39
N ARG A 226 -1.13 11.43 5.11
CA ARG A 226 -2.02 10.90 6.14
C ARG A 226 -1.27 10.04 7.17
N HIS A 227 -0.35 9.19 6.71
CA HIS A 227 0.47 8.36 7.59
C HIS A 227 1.38 9.24 8.45
N CYS A 228 2.01 10.27 7.88
CA CYS A 228 2.76 11.28 8.62
C CYS A 228 1.91 11.99 9.69
N ALA A 229 0.70 12.45 9.34
CA ALA A 229 -0.22 13.09 10.27
C ALA A 229 -0.60 12.17 11.44
N LYS A 230 -0.87 10.89 11.17
CA LYS A 230 -1.14 9.88 12.20
C LYS A 230 0.05 9.57 13.10
N LEU A 231 1.27 9.76 12.58
CA LEU A 231 2.51 9.66 13.33
C LEU A 231 2.83 10.97 14.09
N GLY A 232 1.94 11.95 14.06
CA GLY A 232 2.08 13.21 14.78
C GLY A 232 2.93 14.27 14.06
N LEU A 233 3.11 14.14 12.75
CA LEU A 233 3.71 15.18 11.90
C LEU A 233 2.63 15.92 11.10
N THR A 234 2.37 17.16 11.48
CA THR A 234 1.49 18.09 10.74
C THR A 234 2.33 19.24 10.14
N PRO A 235 1.79 19.99 9.17
CA PRO A 235 2.43 21.23 8.71
C PRO A 235 2.61 22.20 9.89
N ASP A 236 3.77 22.84 9.99
CA ASP A 236 4.10 23.80 11.05
C ASP A 236 3.54 25.20 10.76
N SER A 237 3.13 25.46 9.51
CA SER A 237 2.59 26.75 9.08
C SER A 237 1.54 26.59 7.97
N PRO A 238 0.69 27.62 7.76
CA PRO A 238 -0.23 27.64 6.61
C PRO A 238 0.48 27.54 5.26
N ALA A 239 1.69 28.11 5.13
CA ALA A 239 2.49 28.03 3.90
C ALA A 239 2.94 26.61 3.60
N GLU A 240 3.35 25.85 4.63
CA GLU A 240 3.68 24.43 4.46
C GLU A 240 2.44 23.60 4.11
N ALA A 241 1.30 23.90 4.75
CA ALA A 241 0.04 23.23 4.43
C ALA A 241 -0.39 23.49 2.97
N GLN A 242 -0.16 24.70 2.45
CA GLN A 242 -0.34 25.03 1.04
C GLN A 242 0.62 24.22 0.15
N ALA A 243 1.90 24.12 0.52
CA ALA A 243 2.86 23.31 -0.23
C ALA A 243 2.45 21.83 -0.30
N TRP A 244 1.89 21.27 0.77
CA TRP A 244 1.33 19.91 0.76
C TRP A 244 0.16 19.78 -0.23
N PHE A 245 -0.75 20.77 -0.26
CA PHE A 245 -1.83 20.81 -1.24
C PHE A 245 -1.29 20.90 -2.68
N ASP A 246 -0.34 21.79 -2.94
CA ASP A 246 0.26 21.98 -4.26
C ASP A 246 0.90 20.66 -4.76
N VAL A 247 1.55 19.91 -3.87
CA VAL A 247 2.09 18.59 -4.21
C VAL A 247 1.01 17.63 -4.70
N LEU A 248 -0.11 17.58 -4.00
CA LEU A 248 -1.23 16.70 -4.36
C LEU A 248 -1.94 17.16 -5.64
N ASN A 249 -1.99 18.47 -5.85
CA ASN A 249 -2.61 19.06 -7.03
C ASN A 249 -1.79 18.79 -8.31
N ASP A 250 -0.47 18.87 -8.20
CA ASP A 250 0.47 18.57 -9.28
C ASP A 250 0.65 17.07 -9.56
N ALA A 251 0.20 16.21 -8.64
CA ALA A 251 0.29 14.76 -8.78
C ALA A 251 -0.88 14.22 -9.61
N GLY A 252 -0.62 13.55 -10.73
CA GLY A 252 -1.64 12.87 -11.52
C GLY A 252 -2.55 13.78 -12.38
N PRO A 253 -3.71 13.27 -12.85
CA PRO A 253 -4.61 13.99 -13.76
C PRO A 253 -5.26 15.22 -13.12
N ALA A 254 -5.50 16.29 -13.87
CA ALA A 254 -6.07 17.53 -13.35
C ALA A 254 -7.37 17.36 -12.55
N GLU A 255 -8.24 16.43 -12.95
CA GLU A 255 -9.47 16.14 -12.20
C GLU A 255 -9.22 15.17 -11.04
N TRP A 256 -9.72 15.54 -9.87
CA TRP A 256 -9.68 14.70 -8.68
C TRP A 256 -10.94 13.84 -8.58
N ASN A 257 -10.76 12.57 -8.23
CA ASN A 257 -11.88 11.69 -7.89
C ASN A 257 -12.26 11.80 -6.39
N VAL A 258 -13.38 11.18 -6.01
CA VAL A 258 -13.91 11.26 -4.63
C VAL A 258 -12.96 10.63 -3.60
N ASP A 259 -12.26 9.55 -3.95
CA ASP A 259 -11.32 8.87 -3.05
C ASP A 259 -10.08 9.74 -2.82
N GLU A 260 -9.56 10.38 -3.87
CA GLU A 260 -8.46 11.35 -3.79
C GLU A 260 -8.82 12.58 -2.94
N ILE A 261 -10.04 13.11 -3.08
CA ILE A 261 -10.52 14.20 -2.22
C ILE A 261 -10.63 13.75 -0.78
N ARG A 262 -11.18 12.56 -0.56
CA ARG A 262 -11.33 11.98 0.78
C ARG A 262 -9.98 11.81 1.48
N TRP A 263 -8.96 11.33 0.78
CA TRP A 263 -7.66 11.11 1.39
C TRP A 263 -6.78 12.35 1.41
N GLY A 264 -6.68 13.08 0.30
CA GLY A 264 -5.83 14.27 0.18
C GLY A 264 -6.37 15.44 1.00
N LEU A 265 -7.55 15.95 0.62
CA LEU A 265 -8.16 17.10 1.31
C LEU A 265 -8.60 16.72 2.74
N GLY A 266 -9.08 15.48 2.94
CA GLY A 266 -9.39 14.97 4.27
C GLY A 266 -8.18 14.93 5.21
N THR A 267 -6.96 14.78 4.69
CA THR A 267 -5.74 14.90 5.52
C THR A 267 -5.46 16.36 5.87
N LEU A 268 -5.52 17.27 4.88
CA LEU A 268 -5.26 18.69 5.10
C LEU A 268 -6.21 19.32 6.13
N VAL A 269 -7.51 18.97 6.09
CA VAL A 269 -8.46 19.45 7.09
C VAL A 269 -8.15 18.92 8.49
N SER A 270 -7.72 17.67 8.61
CA SER A 270 -7.37 17.07 9.91
C SER A 270 -6.13 17.70 10.56
N CYS A 271 -5.27 18.34 9.77
CA CYS A 271 -4.10 19.07 10.26
C CYS A 271 -4.44 20.45 10.83
N ASN A 272 -5.64 20.99 10.56
CA ASN A 272 -6.14 22.29 11.04
C ASN A 272 -5.24 23.52 10.77
N THR A 273 -4.29 23.42 9.84
CA THR A 273 -3.37 24.50 9.44
C THR A 273 -3.61 24.99 8.01
N TYR A 274 -4.31 24.21 7.18
CA TYR A 274 -4.62 24.55 5.80
C TYR A 274 -5.84 25.48 5.70
N SER A 275 -5.67 26.61 5.03
CA SER A 275 -6.77 27.50 4.63
C SER A 275 -7.12 27.23 3.16
N PRO A 276 -8.31 26.68 2.86
CA PRO A 276 -8.66 26.24 1.51
C PRO A 276 -8.87 27.40 0.53
N SER A 277 -8.28 27.28 -0.66
CA SER A 277 -8.58 28.18 -1.78
C SER A 277 -10.03 28.03 -2.29
N PRO A 278 -10.56 29.01 -3.03
CA PRO A 278 -11.85 28.87 -3.71
C PRO A 278 -11.90 27.63 -4.63
N GLU A 279 -10.80 27.28 -5.32
CA GLU A 279 -10.77 26.07 -6.15
C GLU A 279 -10.92 24.80 -5.31
N ALA A 280 -10.19 24.69 -4.19
CA ALA A 280 -10.28 23.55 -3.29
C ALA A 280 -11.70 23.37 -2.73
N LYS A 281 -12.38 24.46 -2.38
CA LYS A 281 -13.80 24.44 -1.97
C LYS A 281 -14.71 23.95 -3.11
N GLN A 282 -14.47 24.42 -4.34
CA GLN A 282 -15.24 24.00 -5.51
C GLN A 282 -15.04 22.50 -5.82
N MET A 283 -13.84 21.96 -5.64
CA MET A 283 -13.56 20.53 -5.80
C MET A 283 -14.42 19.70 -4.84
N VAL A 284 -14.51 20.09 -3.57
CA VAL A 284 -15.37 19.43 -2.58
C VAL A 284 -16.84 19.52 -2.97
N GLN A 285 -17.32 20.67 -3.42
CA GLN A 285 -18.72 20.82 -3.90
C GLN A 285 -19.02 19.88 -5.07
N ARG A 286 -18.14 19.82 -6.08
CA ARG A 286 -18.29 18.93 -7.24
C ARG A 286 -18.29 17.47 -6.83
N ALA A 287 -17.38 17.08 -5.95
CA ALA A 287 -17.30 15.71 -5.43
C ALA A 287 -18.55 15.33 -4.64
N ALA A 288 -19.01 16.21 -3.76
CA ALA A 288 -20.24 16.04 -2.98
C ALA A 288 -21.48 15.88 -3.86
N ALA A 289 -21.55 16.56 -5.00
CA ALA A 289 -22.64 16.46 -5.98
C ALA A 289 -22.50 15.26 -6.95
N SER A 290 -21.29 14.72 -7.12
CA SER A 290 -20.99 13.64 -8.07
C SER A 290 -21.72 12.33 -7.74
N LYS A 291 -21.84 11.44 -8.75
CA LYS A 291 -22.26 10.03 -8.56
C LYS A 291 -21.11 9.14 -8.02
N GLY A 292 -19.94 9.73 -7.77
CA GLY A 292 -18.76 9.02 -7.26
C GLY A 292 -18.82 8.71 -5.77
N VAL A 293 -19.71 9.37 -5.01
CA VAL A 293 -19.91 9.12 -3.58
C VAL A 293 -20.65 7.80 -3.39
N ARG A 294 -19.96 6.79 -2.86
CA ARG A 294 -20.50 5.41 -2.77
C ARG A 294 -20.51 4.85 -1.36
N SER A 295 -19.79 5.44 -0.42
CA SER A 295 -19.68 4.92 0.94
C SER A 295 -20.00 5.95 2.02
N ALA A 296 -20.39 5.47 3.20
CA ALA A 296 -20.58 6.31 4.38
C ALA A 296 -19.29 7.05 4.80
N ALA A 297 -18.12 6.48 4.49
CA ALA A 297 -16.84 7.10 4.80
C ALA A 297 -16.51 8.27 3.86
N ASP A 298 -16.88 8.19 2.58
CA ASP A 298 -16.79 9.32 1.64
C ASP A 298 -17.69 10.47 2.11
N VAL A 299 -18.94 10.12 2.48
CA VAL A 299 -19.90 11.09 3.01
C VAL A 299 -19.36 11.79 4.24
N ARG A 300 -18.81 11.04 5.21
CA ARG A 300 -18.31 11.61 6.47
C ARG A 300 -17.26 12.69 6.20
N VAL A 301 -16.27 12.38 5.35
CA VAL A 301 -15.18 13.33 5.05
C VAL A 301 -15.68 14.52 4.24
N LEU A 302 -16.58 14.33 3.28
CA LEU A 302 -17.14 15.45 2.51
C LEU A 302 -17.98 16.41 3.37
N LEU A 303 -18.72 15.89 4.35
CA LEU A 303 -19.46 16.71 5.30
C LEU A 303 -18.52 17.44 6.28
N GLU A 304 -17.49 16.76 6.78
CA GLU A 304 -16.46 17.35 7.63
C GLU A 304 -15.72 18.50 6.93
N LEU A 305 -15.31 18.29 5.67
CA LEU A 305 -14.73 19.34 4.82
C LEU A 305 -15.69 20.50 4.62
N SER A 306 -16.97 20.21 4.38
CA SER A 306 -17.98 21.25 4.16
C SER A 306 -18.19 22.12 5.40
N GLU A 307 -18.22 21.51 6.58
CA GLU A 307 -18.35 22.20 7.86
C GLU A 307 -17.10 23.02 8.19
N ALA A 308 -15.92 22.38 8.17
CA ALA A 308 -14.66 23.02 8.53
C ALA A 308 -14.30 24.21 7.61
N TRP A 309 -14.70 24.16 6.33
CA TRP A 309 -14.31 25.16 5.33
C TRP A 309 -15.45 26.12 4.96
N GLY A 310 -16.60 26.02 5.63
CA GLY A 310 -17.76 26.88 5.38
C GLY A 310 -18.34 26.72 3.97
N ILE A 311 -18.33 25.50 3.43
CA ILE A 311 -18.86 25.20 2.10
C ILE A 311 -20.36 24.98 2.21
N ALA A 312 -21.15 25.88 1.65
CA ALA A 312 -22.59 25.68 1.51
C ALA A 312 -22.88 24.61 0.44
N LEU A 313 -23.31 23.42 0.87
CA LEU A 313 -23.80 22.38 -0.02
C LEU A 313 -25.31 22.59 -0.30
N PRO A 314 -25.79 22.39 -1.54
CA PRO A 314 -27.21 22.42 -1.85
C PRO A 314 -28.00 21.44 -0.97
N VAL A 315 -29.24 21.79 -0.62
CA VAL A 315 -30.09 21.03 0.30
C VAL A 315 -30.28 19.59 -0.18
N GLU A 316 -30.48 19.41 -1.50
CA GLU A 316 -30.70 18.12 -2.15
C GLU A 316 -29.45 17.24 -2.08
N VAL A 317 -28.26 17.85 -2.26
CA VAL A 317 -26.97 17.17 -2.14
C VAL A 317 -26.74 16.74 -0.70
N ARG A 318 -26.96 17.63 0.26
CA ARG A 318 -26.83 17.32 1.69
C ARG A 318 -27.79 16.21 2.12
N ALA A 319 -29.05 16.26 1.70
CA ALA A 319 -30.04 15.23 1.98
C ALA A 319 -29.67 13.87 1.37
N ARG A 320 -29.11 13.85 0.16
CA ARG A 320 -28.59 12.63 -0.47
C ARG A 320 -27.42 12.04 0.32
N LEU A 321 -26.44 12.86 0.71
CA LEU A 321 -25.29 12.42 1.50
C LEU A 321 -25.74 11.82 2.84
N VAL A 322 -26.64 12.50 3.57
CA VAL A 322 -27.19 11.99 4.84
C VAL A 322 -27.90 10.65 4.66
N ARG A 323 -28.67 10.46 3.58
CA ARG A 323 -29.29 9.16 3.26
C ARG A 323 -28.25 8.05 3.05
N ILE A 324 -27.19 8.33 2.27
CA ILE A 324 -26.09 7.37 2.05
C ILE A 324 -25.42 7.00 3.38
N ARG A 325 -25.18 7.99 4.27
CA ARG A 325 -24.63 7.76 5.61
C ARG A 325 -25.52 6.84 6.46
N GLY A 326 -26.83 7.04 6.42
CA GLY A 326 -27.81 6.25 7.18
C GLY A 326 -28.03 4.83 6.62
N SER A 327 -27.87 4.63 5.32
CA SER A 327 -28.04 3.32 4.68
C SER A 327 -26.90 2.31 4.93
N GLY A 328 -25.81 2.74 5.57
CA GLY A 328 -24.63 1.91 5.88
C GLY A 328 -24.59 1.33 7.30
N GLY A 329 -25.66 1.45 8.09
CA GLY A 329 -25.78 0.75 9.38
C GLY A 329 -25.86 -0.77 9.19
N PRO A 330 -25.57 -1.60 10.22
CA PRO A 330 -25.79 -3.03 10.12
C PRO A 330 -27.26 -3.26 9.73
N LYS A 331 -27.50 -4.03 8.66
CA LYS A 331 -28.82 -4.61 8.45
C LYS A 331 -29.10 -5.55 9.63
N PRO A 332 -30.34 -5.55 10.17
CA PRO A 332 -30.71 -6.46 11.24
C PRO A 332 -30.44 -7.92 10.88
#